data_AF-S8AN99-F1
#
_entry.id   AF-S8AN99-F1
#
_cell.length_a   1.000
_cell.length_b   1.000
_cell.length_c   1.000
_cell.angle_alpha   90.00
_cell.angle_beta   90.00
_cell.angle_gamma   90.00
#
_symmetry.space_group_name_H-M   'P 1'
#
loop_
_entity.id
_entity.type
_entity.pdbx_description
1 polymer ?
#
loop_
_entity_poly.entity_id
_entity_poly.type
_entity_poly.pdbx_seq_one_letter_code
_entity_poly.pdbx_strand_id
1 'polypeptide(L)'
;MDPSLDISKLSDADKADLQQQLANEQQKATIQQTVHSLNEVCFKKCTTSKSFSSGTLDRSEEACAANCVDRWMDSQLLILQKLGSMRQ
;
A
#
# COMPACT_ATOMS: atom_id res chain seq x y z
N MET A 1 22.33 -10.49 16.60
CA MET A 1 21.64 -10.97 17.82
C MET A 1 20.17 -11.04 17.46
N ASP A 2 19.75 -12.15 16.86
CA ASP A 2 18.32 -12.48 16.69
C ASP A 2 17.96 -13.34 17.91
N PRO A 3 17.17 -12.87 18.87
CA PRO A 3 16.60 -13.76 19.85
C PRO A 3 15.53 -14.55 19.10
N SER A 4 15.84 -15.80 18.69
CA SER A 4 14.84 -16.66 18.08
C SER A 4 13.68 -16.81 19.07
N LEU A 5 12.57 -16.14 18.78
CA LEU A 5 11.33 -16.28 19.52
C LEU A 5 10.89 -17.73 19.32
N ASP A 6 11.05 -18.55 20.36
CA ASP A 6 10.64 -19.96 20.35
C ASP A 6 9.12 -20.03 20.54
N ILE A 7 8.40 -19.89 19.40
CA ILE A 7 6.93 -19.89 19.32
C ILE A 7 6.33 -21.17 19.92
N SER A 8 7.12 -22.24 20.03
CA SER A 8 6.73 -23.53 20.59
C SER A 8 6.42 -23.46 22.09
N LYS A 9 7.02 -22.51 22.82
CA LYS A 9 6.88 -22.35 24.29
C LYS A 9 5.70 -21.48 24.71
N LEU A 10 4.98 -20.90 23.76
CA LEU A 10 3.83 -20.05 24.01
C LEU A 10 2.62 -20.89 24.42
N SER A 11 1.78 -20.34 25.30
CA SER A 11 0.48 -20.94 25.61
C SER A 11 -0.42 -20.91 24.37
N ASP A 12 -1.45 -21.75 24.31
CA ASP A 12 -2.38 -21.75 23.18
C ASP A 12 -3.12 -20.41 23.03
N ALA A 13 -3.33 -19.71 24.16
CA ALA A 13 -3.88 -18.35 24.16
C ALA A 13 -2.91 -17.34 23.53
N ASP A 14 -1.63 -17.38 23.88
CA ASP A 14 -0.62 -16.48 23.31
C ASP A 14 -0.39 -16.75 21.81
N LYS A 15 -0.45 -18.02 21.39
CA LYS A 15 -0.38 -18.38 19.96
C LYS A 15 -1.55 -17.81 19.18
N ALA A 16 -2.76 -17.89 19.73
CA ALA A 16 -3.96 -17.33 19.10
C ALA A 16 -3.87 -15.79 19.00
N ASP A 17 -3.44 -15.11 20.06
CA ASP A 17 -3.24 -13.66 20.05
C ASP A 17 -2.17 -13.24 19.03
N LEU A 18 -1.02 -13.92 19.00
CA LEU A 18 0.04 -13.64 18.04
C LEU A 18 -0.37 -13.90 16.59
N GLN A 19 -1.16 -14.94 16.33
CA GLN A 19 -1.73 -15.16 14.98
C GLN A 19 -2.64 -14.01 14.56
N GLN A 20 -3.46 -13.49 15.48
CA GLN A 20 -4.30 -12.33 15.21
C GLN A 20 -3.47 -11.07 14.97
N GLN A 21 -2.44 -10.83 15.79
CA GLN A 21 -1.54 -9.69 15.62
C GLN A 21 -0.78 -9.79 14.30
N LEU A 22 -0.27 -10.97 13.94
CA LEU A 22 0.42 -11.19 12.67
C LEU A 22 -0.50 -10.93 11.48
N ALA A 23 -1.76 -11.39 11.53
CA ALA A 23 -2.74 -11.10 10.49
C ALA A 23 -2.98 -9.59 10.35
N ASN A 24 -3.08 -8.87 11.46
CA ASN A 24 -3.25 -7.41 11.47
C ASN A 24 -2.02 -6.70 10.89
N GLU A 25 -0.81 -7.09 11.28
CA GLU A 25 0.44 -6.51 10.75
C GLU A 25 0.63 -6.82 9.27
N GLN A 26 0.23 -8.01 8.82
CA GLN A 26 0.25 -8.37 7.40
C GLN A 26 -0.70 -7.47 6.58
N GLN A 27 -1.91 -7.21 7.08
CA GLN A 27 -2.84 -6.27 6.45
C GLN A 27 -2.26 -4.85 6.37
N LYS A 28 -1.64 -4.37 7.45
CA LYS A 28 -0.95 -3.07 7.46
C LYS A 28 0.19 -3.01 6.45
N ALA A 29 1.00 -4.06 6.36
CA ALA A 29 2.11 -4.15 5.43
C ALA A 29 1.63 -4.10 3.96
N THR A 30 0.52 -4.76 3.65
CA THR A 30 -0.11 -4.67 2.32
C THR A 30 -0.55 -3.25 2.01
N ILE A 31 -1.21 -2.56 2.95
CA ILE A 31 -1.63 -1.15 2.76
C ILE A 31 -0.41 -0.25 2.53
N GLN A 32 0.65 -0.42 3.33
CA GLN A 32 1.90 0.34 3.19
C GLN A 32 2.53 0.16 1.80
N GLN A 33 2.56 -1.06 1.27
CA GLN A 33 3.07 -1.34 -0.08
C GLN A 33 2.23 -0.67 -1.17
N THR A 34 0.90 -0.65 -1.00
CA THR A 34 0.00 0.09 -1.91
C THR A 34 0.27 1.58 -1.86
N VAL A 35 0.41 2.17 -0.66
CA VAL A 35 0.74 3.60 -0.49
C VAL A 35 2.07 3.94 -1.15
N HIS A 36 3.10 3.11 -0.97
CA HIS A 36 4.39 3.32 -1.65
C HIS A 36 4.27 3.27 -3.17
N SER A 37 3.50 2.32 -3.71
CA SER A 37 3.27 2.19 -5.15
C SER A 37 2.53 3.40 -5.72
N LEU A 38 1.49 3.87 -5.03
CA LEU A 38 0.74 5.08 -5.37
C LEU A 38 1.65 6.31 -5.37
N ASN A 39 2.44 6.48 -4.31
CA ASN A 39 3.40 7.57 -4.20
C ASN A 39 4.40 7.56 -5.36
N GLU A 40 5.00 6.41 -5.68
CA GLU A 40 5.96 6.32 -6.77
C GLU A 40 5.34 6.72 -8.12
N VAL A 41 4.16 6.19 -8.43
CA VAL A 41 3.49 6.45 -9.71
C VAL A 41 2.97 7.88 -9.81
N CYS A 42 2.27 8.35 -8.78
CA CYS A 42 1.60 9.64 -8.81
C CYS A 42 2.57 10.81 -8.64
N PHE A 43 3.63 10.66 -7.84
CA PHE A 43 4.69 11.65 -7.78
C PHE A 43 5.32 11.84 -9.16
N LYS A 44 5.79 10.76 -9.81
CA LYS A 44 6.37 10.82 -11.17
C LYS A 44 5.44 11.47 -12.21
N LYS A 45 4.12 11.30 -12.08
CA LYS A 45 3.12 11.83 -13.02
C LYS A 45 2.70 13.27 -12.75
N CYS A 46 2.66 13.69 -11.49
CA CYS A 46 2.05 14.95 -11.09
C CYS A 46 3.07 16.01 -10.68
N THR A 47 4.26 15.63 -10.20
CA THR A 47 5.33 16.57 -9.86
C THR A 47 6.33 16.67 -11.03
N THR A 48 5.83 17.10 -12.19
CA THR A 48 6.63 17.18 -13.44
C THR A 48 7.39 18.49 -13.61
N SER A 49 7.10 19.49 -12.78
CA SER A 49 7.67 20.83 -12.87
C SER A 49 9.14 20.82 -12.43
N LYS A 50 10.04 21.36 -13.28
CA LYS A 50 11.50 21.43 -13.01
C LYS A 50 11.91 22.29 -11.81
N SER A 51 10.97 23.00 -11.20
CA SER A 51 11.20 23.76 -9.98
C SER A 51 10.17 23.35 -8.95
N PHE A 52 10.59 22.54 -7.98
CA PHE A 52 9.92 22.51 -6.68
C PHE A 52 10.01 23.93 -6.13
N SER A 53 8.95 24.72 -6.35
CA SER A 53 8.87 26.11 -5.93
C SER A 53 8.61 26.22 -4.43
N SER A 54 8.14 25.12 -3.81
CA SER A 54 7.88 25.01 -2.38
C SER A 54 8.05 23.55 -1.90
N GLY A 55 8.08 23.34 -0.58
CA GLY A 55 8.06 22.01 0.04
C GLY A 55 6.68 21.35 0.10
N THR A 56 5.67 21.97 -0.49
CA THR A 56 4.28 21.51 -0.55
C THR A 56 3.81 21.42 -2.00
N LEU A 57 2.82 20.57 -2.25
CA LEU A 57 2.19 20.50 -3.57
C LEU A 57 1.40 21.79 -3.82
N ASP A 58 1.49 22.33 -5.03
CA ASP A 58 0.58 23.41 -5.45
C ASP A 58 -0.81 22.85 -5.75
N ARG A 59 -1.81 23.73 -5.92
CA ARG A 59 -3.21 23.32 -6.16
C ARG A 59 -3.38 22.42 -7.39
N SER A 60 -2.55 22.60 -8.42
CA SER A 60 -2.62 21.78 -9.63
C SER A 60 -2.00 20.39 -9.40
N GLU A 61 -0.92 20.33 -8.64
CA GLU A 61 -0.25 19.09 -8.24
C GLU A 61 -1.12 18.27 -7.27
N GLU A 62 -1.78 18.92 -6.30
CA GLU A 62 -2.74 18.28 -5.40
C GLU A 62 -3.92 17.67 -6.17
N ALA A 63 -4.53 18.45 -7.06
CA ALA A 63 -5.63 17.96 -7.90
C ALA A 63 -5.17 16.82 -8.82
N CYS A 64 -3.96 16.90 -9.38
CA CYS A 64 -3.40 15.82 -10.18
C CYS A 64 -3.19 14.55 -9.34
N ALA A 65 -2.60 14.67 -8.14
CA ALA A 65 -2.32 13.54 -7.27
C ALA A 65 -3.60 12.80 -6.85
N ALA A 66 -4.65 13.55 -6.47
CA ALA A 66 -5.95 12.97 -6.14
C ALA A 66 -6.53 12.16 -7.32
N ASN A 67 -6.59 12.77 -8.52
CA ASN A 67 -7.05 12.10 -9.72
C ASN A 67 -6.17 10.90 -10.10
N CYS A 68 -4.86 10.98 -9.86
CA CYS A 68 -3.95 9.88 -10.15
C CYS A 68 -4.24 8.66 -9.27
N VAL A 69 -4.46 8.86 -7.97
CA VAL A 69 -4.79 7.78 -7.04
C VAL A 69 -6.10 7.12 -7.43
N ASP A 70 -7.16 7.90 -7.69
CA ASP A 70 -8.46 7.38 -8.10
C ASP A 70 -8.35 6.52 -9.38
N ARG A 71 -7.68 7.04 -10.40
CA ARG A 71 -7.51 6.34 -11.68
C ARG A 71 -6.61 5.11 -11.56
N TRP A 72 -5.63 5.13 -10.66
CA TRP A 72 -4.80 3.95 -10.39
C TRP A 72 -5.64 2.84 -9.75
N MET A 73 -6.46 3.17 -8.75
CA MET A 73 -7.36 2.22 -8.09
C MET A 73 -8.38 1.62 -9.07
N ASP A 74 -9.01 2.46 -9.89
CA ASP A 74 -9.92 2.00 -10.96
C ASP A 74 -9.24 1.03 -11.93
N SER A 75 -8.00 1.35 -12.33
CA SER A 75 -7.21 0.52 -13.23
C SER A 75 -6.87 -0.83 -12.59
N GLN A 76 -6.48 -0.85 -11.31
CA GLN A 76 -6.21 -2.10 -10.59
C GLN A 76 -7.47 -2.96 -10.48
N LEU A 77 -8.61 -2.37 -10.14
CA LEU A 77 -9.88 -3.09 -10.04
C LEU A 77 -10.27 -3.71 -11.39
N LEU A 78 -10.14 -2.96 -12.48
CA LEU A 78 -10.40 -3.46 -13.83
C LEU A 78 -9.50 -4.65 -14.18
N ILE A 79 -8.20 -4.57 -13.87
CA ILE A 79 -7.25 -5.65 -14.10
C ILE A 79 -7.67 -6.90 -13.32
N LEU A 80 -8.00 -6.75 -12.03
CA LEU A 80 -8.43 -7.86 -11.18
C LEU A 80 -9.70 -8.51 -11.70
N GLN A 81 -10.70 -7.72 -12.10
CA GLN A 81 -11.93 -8.22 -12.72
C GLN A 81 -11.63 -9.01 -14.00
N LYS A 82 -10.75 -8.48 -14.86
CA LYS A 82 -10.39 -9.16 -16.10
C LYS A 82 -9.66 -10.48 -15.84
N LEU A 83 -8.70 -10.50 -14.93
CA LEU A 83 -7.99 -11.72 -14.53
C LEU A 83 -8.94 -12.75 -13.91
N GLY A 84 -9.90 -12.30 -13.11
CA GLY A 84 -10.97 -13.15 -12.55
C GLY A 84 -11.83 -13.78 -13.63
N SER A 85 -12.20 -13.03 -14.68
CA SER A 85 -12.98 -13.57 -15.80
C SER A 85 -12.23 -14.58 -16.67
N MET A 86 -10.89 -14.52 -16.70
CA MET A 86 -10.05 -15.45 -17.48
C MET A 86 -9.76 -16.76 -16.73
N ARG A 87 -10.01 -16.81 -15.42
CA ARG A 87 -9.83 -18.02 -14.60
C ARG A 87 -11.06 -18.95 -14.61
N GLN A 88 -12.17 -18.48 -15.20
CA GLN A 88 -13.40 -19.24 -15.43
C GLN A 88 -13.38 -19.83 -16.85
#